data_AF-A0A0B4EJ64-F1
#
_entry.id   AF-A0A0B4EJ64-F1
#
_cell.length_a   1.000
_cell.length_b   1.000
_cell.length_c   1.000
_cell.angle_alpha   90.00
_cell.angle_beta   90.00
_cell.angle_gamma   90.00
#
_symmetry.space_group_name_H-M   'P 1'
#
loop_
_entity.id
_entity.type
_entity.pdbx_description
1 polymer ?
#
loop_
_entity_poly.entity_id
_entity_poly.type
_entity_poly.pdbx_seq_one_letter_code
_entity_poly.pdbx_strand_id
1 'polypeptide(L)'
;MGKKHYVIYTPEMESRQMAELAFQYAPLQEEWQLADLSCGNGNLLTAFLKYSRERKKKTGVKYYGYDIDEKAIVEAKARLTEEESFFFCEDSLGLKTEERFDIILGNPPYLGEKIIKKFLKN
;
A
#
# COMPACT_ATOMS: atom_id res chain seq x y z
N MET A 1 4.00 -29.61 -4.72
CA MET A 1 2.93 -28.85 -5.40
C MET A 1 2.91 -27.44 -4.79
N GLY A 2 3.51 -26.46 -5.47
CA GLY A 2 3.68 -25.10 -4.93
C GLY A 2 2.33 -24.40 -4.74
N LYS A 3 2.14 -23.75 -3.59
CA LYS A 3 0.99 -22.87 -3.37
C LYS A 3 1.07 -21.77 -4.44
N LYS A 4 0.09 -21.70 -5.35
CA LYS A 4 -0.06 -20.55 -6.24
C LYS A 4 -0.57 -19.38 -5.38
N HIS A 5 0.34 -18.52 -4.94
CA HIS A 5 0.00 -17.22 -4.39
C HIS A 5 -0.31 -16.31 -5.58
N TYR A 6 -1.53 -15.80 -5.66
CA TYR A 6 -1.91 -14.85 -6.70
C TYR A 6 -1.42 -13.48 -6.28
N VAL A 7 -0.43 -12.94 -6.98
CA VAL A 7 -0.04 -11.53 -6.88
C VAL A 7 -0.93 -10.76 -7.83
N ILE A 8 -1.83 -9.94 -7.28
CA ILE A 8 -2.75 -9.10 -8.05
C ILE A 8 -2.39 -7.66 -7.77
N TYR A 9 -1.68 -7.04 -8.70
CA TYR A 9 -1.40 -5.61 -8.61
C TYR A 9 -2.66 -4.81 -8.91
N THR A 10 -2.86 -3.72 -8.18
CA THR A 10 -3.94 -2.78 -8.48
C THR A 10 -3.71 -2.20 -9.88
N PRO A 11 -4.67 -2.28 -10.81
CA PRO A 11 -4.49 -1.68 -12.12
C PRO A 11 -4.41 -0.15 -12.04
N GLU A 12 -3.87 0.47 -13.09
CA GLU A 12 -3.45 1.88 -13.08
C GLU A 12 -4.64 2.84 -12.86
N MET A 13 -5.77 2.58 -13.52
CA MET A 13 -6.98 3.39 -13.43
C MET A 13 -7.53 3.41 -12.00
N GLU A 14 -7.63 2.24 -11.37
CA GLU A 14 -8.13 2.08 -10.01
C GLU A 14 -7.15 2.70 -9.01
N SER A 15 -5.83 2.51 -9.22
CA SER A 15 -4.79 3.14 -8.40
C SER A 15 -4.89 4.67 -8.43
N ARG A 16 -5.15 5.23 -9.62
CA ARG A 16 -5.36 6.67 -9.80
C ARG A 16 -6.61 7.18 -9.09
N GLN A 17 -7.73 6.48 -9.23
CA GLN A 17 -8.99 6.86 -8.59
C GLN A 17 -8.88 6.80 -7.06
N MET A 18 -8.23 5.77 -6.52
CA MET A 18 -7.97 5.68 -5.08
C MET A 18 -7.08 6.82 -4.59
N ALA A 19 -6.02 7.17 -5.33
CA ALA A 19 -5.18 8.31 -4.98
C ALA A 19 -5.95 9.63 -4.96
N GLU A 20 -6.84 9.85 -5.94
CA GLU A 20 -7.69 11.04 -6.00
C GLU A 20 -8.64 11.14 -4.80
N LEU A 21 -9.36 10.06 -4.50
CA LEU A 21 -10.27 10.01 -3.36
C LEU A 21 -9.53 10.21 -2.05
N ALA A 22 -8.42 9.50 -1.84
CA ALA A 22 -7.62 9.66 -0.64
C ALA A 22 -7.11 11.09 -0.46
N PHE A 23 -6.66 11.74 -1.53
CA PHE A 23 -6.21 13.13 -1.47
C PHE A 23 -7.36 14.08 -1.14
N GLN A 24 -8.54 13.86 -1.71
CA GLN A 24 -9.73 14.68 -1.49
C GLN A 24 -10.22 14.62 -0.04
N TYR A 25 -10.18 13.44 0.58
CA TYR A 25 -10.67 13.21 1.93
C TYR A 25 -9.57 13.22 3.00
N ALA A 26 -8.32 13.44 2.61
CA ALA A 26 -7.21 13.55 3.54
C ALA A 26 -7.46 14.66 4.57
N PRO A 27 -7.04 14.47 5.83
CA PRO A 27 -7.24 15.46 6.87
C PRO A 27 -6.47 16.76 6.58
N LEU A 28 -6.96 17.87 7.14
CA LEU A 28 -6.25 19.15 7.12
C LEU A 28 -5.05 19.10 8.07
N GLN A 29 -3.92 18.64 7.55
CA GLN A 29 -2.65 18.58 8.24
C GLN A 29 -1.54 19.09 7.32
N GLU A 30 -0.46 19.56 7.94
CA GLU A 30 0.73 19.95 7.22
C GLU A 30 1.34 18.70 6.59
N GLU A 31 1.94 17.81 7.35
CA GLU A 31 2.48 16.55 6.83
C GLU A 31 1.47 15.40 6.95
N TRP A 32 1.41 14.53 5.95
CA TRP A 32 0.58 13.31 6.00
C TRP A 32 1.44 12.07 6.17
N GLN A 33 0.99 11.15 7.02
CA GLN A 33 1.48 9.78 7.08
C GLN A 33 0.54 8.87 6.28
N LEU A 34 1.04 8.32 5.18
CA LEU A 34 0.29 7.45 4.29
C LEU A 34 0.85 6.04 4.33
N ALA A 35 -0.01 5.05 4.63
CA ALA A 35 0.36 3.64 4.68
C ALA A 35 -0.32 2.79 3.62
N ASP A 36 0.38 1.74 3.18
CA ASP A 36 -0.18 0.56 2.54
C ASP A 36 0.34 -0.70 3.25
N LEU A 37 -0.59 -1.43 3.89
CA LEU A 37 -0.30 -2.59 4.75
C LEU A 37 -0.08 -3.89 3.96
N SER A 38 -0.19 -3.84 2.64
CA SER A 38 0.07 -4.96 1.73
C SER A 38 0.57 -4.40 0.40
N CYS A 39 1.67 -3.64 0.47
CA CYS A 39 2.00 -2.66 -0.55
C CYS A 39 2.45 -3.27 -1.88
N GLY A 40 2.78 -4.56 -1.92
CA GLY A 40 3.41 -5.19 -3.05
C GLY A 40 4.61 -4.37 -3.53
N ASN A 41 4.63 -4.04 -4.81
CA ASN A 41 5.67 -3.22 -5.43
C ASN A 41 5.45 -1.70 -5.26
N GLY A 42 4.58 -1.27 -4.35
CA GLY A 42 4.33 0.14 -4.04
C GLY A 42 3.48 0.89 -5.07
N ASN A 43 2.67 0.20 -5.87
CA ASN A 43 1.89 0.85 -6.95
C ASN A 43 0.92 1.92 -6.42
N LEU A 44 0.21 1.64 -5.33
CA LEU A 44 -0.74 2.61 -4.72
C LEU A 44 -0.02 3.82 -4.12
N LEU A 45 1.07 3.59 -3.39
CA LEU A 45 1.93 4.65 -2.84
C LEU A 45 2.45 5.57 -3.97
N THR A 46 2.93 4.96 -5.05
CA THR A 46 3.43 5.67 -6.23
C THR A 46 2.31 6.46 -6.93
N ALA A 47 1.11 5.89 -7.04
CA ALA A 47 -0.04 6.58 -7.64
C ALA A 47 -0.43 7.82 -6.82
N PHE A 48 -0.42 7.71 -5.49
CA PHE A 48 -0.66 8.85 -4.60
C PHE A 48 0.41 9.94 -4.72
N LEU A 49 1.69 9.55 -4.79
CA LEU A 49 2.79 10.48 -5.02
C LEU A 49 2.62 11.27 -6.31
N LYS A 50 2.35 10.58 -7.43
CA LYS A 50 2.10 11.21 -8.74
C LYS A 50 0.92 12.20 -8.66
N TYR A 51 -0.20 11.76 -8.08
CA TYR A 51 -1.38 12.61 -7.90
C TYR A 51 -1.07 13.85 -7.05
N SER A 52 -0.39 13.67 -5.92
CA SER A 52 -0.03 14.76 -5.00
C SER A 52 0.88 15.80 -5.65
N ARG A 53 1.86 15.35 -6.45
CA ARG A 53 2.74 16.23 -7.24
C ARG A 53 1.97 17.01 -8.30
N GLU A 54 1.05 16.38 -9.02
CA GLU A 54 0.18 17.05 -10.01
C GLU A 54 -0.71 18.11 -9.37
N ARG A 55 -1.22 17.86 -8.17
CA ARG A 55 -1.98 18.84 -7.38
C ARG A 55 -1.11 19.88 -6.69
N LYS A 56 0.22 19.82 -6.86
CA LYS A 56 1.19 20.73 -6.26
C LYS A 56 0.99 20.84 -4.74
N LYS A 57 0.74 19.70 -4.06
CA LYS A 57 0.65 19.66 -2.60
C LYS A 57 1.92 20.29 -2.05
N LYS A 58 1.75 21.36 -1.26
CA LYS A 58 2.88 22.15 -0.73
C LYS A 58 3.58 21.48 0.44
N THR A 59 2.94 20.49 1.04
CA THR A 59 3.37 19.88 2.28
C THR A 59 3.79 18.42 2.07
N GLY A 60 4.65 17.92 2.96
CA GLY A 60 5.28 16.60 2.85
C GLY A 60 4.29 15.44 2.99
N VAL A 61 4.72 14.28 2.51
CA VAL A 61 4.05 12.99 2.73
C VAL A 61 5.11 11.98 3.11
N LYS A 62 4.91 11.31 4.23
CA LYS A 62 5.70 10.15 4.67
C LYS A 62 5.01 8.89 4.22
N TYR A 63 5.72 8.05 3.48
CA TYR A 63 5.16 6.84 2.90
C TYR A 63 5.57 5.61 3.71
N TYR A 64 4.60 4.77 4.06
CA TYR A 64 4.80 3.54 4.80
C TYR A 64 4.30 2.36 3.96
N GLY A 65 5.14 1.35 3.77
CA GLY A 65 4.79 0.15 3.00
C GLY A 65 5.16 -1.12 3.75
N TYR A 66 4.20 -2.02 3.90
CA TYR A 66 4.38 -3.33 4.51
C TYR A 66 4.03 -4.40 3.49
N ASP A 67 4.90 -5.39 3.33
CA ASP A 67 4.59 -6.59 2.55
C ASP A 67 5.44 -7.76 3.03
N ILE A 68 4.93 -8.98 2.88
CA ILE A 68 5.66 -10.20 3.25
C ILE A 68 6.67 -10.62 2.17
N ASP A 69 6.57 -10.09 0.95
CA ASP A 69 7.46 -10.40 -0.17
C ASP A 69 8.62 -9.39 -0.25
N GLU A 70 9.82 -9.86 0.10
CA GLU A 70 11.07 -9.09 0.05
C GLU A 70 11.34 -8.48 -1.34
N LYS A 71 11.03 -9.20 -2.42
CA LYS A 71 11.26 -8.70 -3.78
C LYS A 71 10.37 -7.51 -4.09
N ALA A 72 9.10 -7.61 -3.68
CA ALA A 72 8.13 -6.54 -3.85
C ALA A 72 8.55 -5.30 -3.05
N ILE A 73 9.05 -5.48 -1.82
CA ILE A 73 9.62 -4.40 -1.01
C ILE A 73 10.83 -3.73 -1.67
N VAL A 74 11.73 -4.49 -2.28
CA VAL A 74 12.88 -3.92 -3.03
C VAL A 74 12.38 -3.06 -4.20
N GLU A 75 11.40 -3.54 -4.97
CA GLU A 75 10.79 -2.76 -6.05
C GLU A 75 10.08 -1.51 -5.55
N ALA A 76 9.35 -1.60 -4.43
CA ALA A 76 8.65 -0.48 -3.84
C ALA A 76 9.61 0.63 -3.37
N LYS A 77 10.70 0.23 -2.69
CA LYS A 77 11.78 1.14 -2.29
C LYS A 77 12.35 1.89 -3.50
N ALA A 78 12.65 1.16 -4.58
CA ALA A 78 13.22 1.75 -5.80
C ALA A 78 12.29 2.80 -6.46
N ARG A 79 10.97 2.70 -6.27
CA ARG A 79 10.00 3.66 -6.84
C ARG A 79 9.83 4.94 -6.02
N LEU A 80 10.17 4.91 -4.73
CA LEU A 80 9.97 6.01 -3.78
C LEU A 80 11.30 6.50 -3.16
N THR A 81 12.44 6.27 -3.81
CA THR A 81 13.78 6.62 -3.28
C THR A 81 14.01 8.10 -3.02
N GLU A 82 13.27 8.98 -3.70
CA GLU A 82 13.36 10.44 -3.52
C GLU A 82 12.44 10.97 -2.41
N GLU A 83 11.61 10.12 -1.85
CA GLU A 83 10.60 10.48 -0.85
C GLU A 83 11.00 9.97 0.54
N GLU A 84 10.52 10.65 1.59
CA GLU A 84 10.63 10.12 2.93
C GLU A 84 9.73 8.88 3.06
N SER A 85 10.37 7.70 3.01
CA SER A 85 9.68 6.43 2.89
C SER A 85 10.27 5.35 3.81
N PHE A 86 9.38 4.55 4.38
CA PHE A 86 9.67 3.49 5.35
C PHE A 86 9.03 2.20 4.85
N PHE A 87 9.85 1.19 4.56
CA PHE A 87 9.39 -0.07 3.99
C PHE A 87 9.83 -1.26 4.82
N PHE A 88 8.87 -2.11 5.17
CA PHE A 88 9.03 -3.21 6.10
C PHE A 88 8.63 -4.54 5.43
N CYS A 89 9.55 -5.51 5.47
CA CYS A 89 9.31 -6.86 4.98
C CYS A 89 8.75 -7.73 6.11
N GLU A 90 7.45 -7.64 6.39
CA GLU A 90 6.82 -8.29 7.55
C GLU A 90 5.32 -8.59 7.33
N ASP A 91 4.75 -9.43 8.20
CA ASP A 91 3.32 -9.74 8.20
C ASP A 91 2.53 -8.64 8.91
N SER A 92 1.81 -7.84 8.12
CA SER A 92 1.06 -6.70 8.62
C SER A 92 -0.12 -7.08 9.53
N LEU A 93 -0.64 -8.31 9.45
CA LEU A 93 -1.71 -8.79 10.34
C LEU A 93 -1.22 -9.00 11.78
N GLY A 94 0.10 -9.20 11.96
CA GLY A 94 0.74 -9.42 13.25
C GLY A 94 1.32 -8.15 13.88
N LEU A 95 1.17 -6.98 13.25
CA LEU A 95 1.74 -5.73 13.74
C LEU A 95 1.22 -5.40 15.14
N LYS A 96 2.15 -5.24 16.08
CA LYS A 96 1.88 -4.72 17.42
C LYS A 96 2.36 -3.27 17.48
N THR A 97 1.66 -2.40 16.75
CA THR A 97 1.98 -0.98 16.68
C THR A 97 0.78 -0.14 17.11
N GLU A 98 1.05 0.95 17.82
CA GLU A 98 0.08 2.00 18.13
C GLU A 98 0.18 3.15 17.11
N GLU A 99 0.96 2.96 16.03
CA GLU A 99 1.09 3.94 14.95
C GLU A 99 -0.27 4.25 14.32
N ARG A 100 -0.45 5.52 14.00
CA ARG A 100 -1.64 6.04 13.33
C ARG A 100 -1.21 6.63 12.01
N PHE A 101 -2.03 6.41 11.00
CA PHE A 101 -1.83 6.95 9.67
C PHE A 101 -3.00 7.85 9.33
N ASP A 102 -2.71 8.96 8.66
CA ASP A 102 -3.71 9.91 8.19
C ASP A 102 -4.46 9.35 6.98
N ILE A 103 -3.75 8.53 6.19
CA ILE A 103 -4.27 7.88 4.99
C ILE A 103 -3.81 6.42 5.01
N ILE A 104 -4.74 5.50 4.75
CA ILE A 104 -4.43 4.10 4.46
C ILE A 104 -5.01 3.77 3.09
N LEU A 105 -4.15 3.34 2.17
CA LEU A 105 -4.52 2.76 0.89
C LEU A 105 -4.15 1.29 0.90
N GLY A 106 -4.91 0.43 0.23
CA GLY A 106 -4.53 -0.98 0.20
C GLY A 106 -5.33 -1.78 -0.81
N ASN A 107 -4.66 -2.78 -1.36
CA ASN A 107 -5.28 -3.86 -2.11
C ASN A 107 -4.83 -5.18 -1.48
N PRO A 108 -5.47 -5.59 -0.35
CA PRO A 108 -5.03 -6.73 0.43
C PRO A 108 -5.09 -8.04 -0.36
N PRO A 109 -4.30 -9.05 0.03
CA PRO A 109 -4.24 -10.31 -0.69
C PRO A 109 -5.59 -11.04 -0.69
N TYR A 110 -6.00 -11.53 -1.86
CA TYR A 110 -7.25 -12.28 -2.02
C TYR A 110 -7.04 -13.76 -1.72
N LEU A 111 -7.89 -14.32 -0.85
CA LEU A 111 -7.98 -15.77 -0.67
C LEU A 111 -8.71 -16.37 -1.88
N GLY A 112 -8.02 -17.19 -2.68
CA GLY A 112 -8.66 -17.90 -3.79
C GLY A 112 -9.76 -18.85 -3.31
N GLU A 113 -10.80 -19.06 -4.12
CA GLU A 113 -11.96 -19.92 -3.78
C GLU A 113 -11.59 -21.32 -3.27
N LYS A 114 -10.50 -21.90 -3.79
CA LYS A 114 -10.00 -23.22 -3.36
C LYS A 114 -9.54 -23.22 -1.89
N ILE A 115 -9.03 -22.09 -1.40
CA ILE A 115 -8.58 -21.92 -0.02
C ILE A 115 -9.80 -21.71 0.87
N ILE A 116 -10.74 -20.85 0.45
CA ILE A 116 -12.00 -20.60 1.17
C ILE A 116 -12.80 -21.89 1.36
N LYS A 117 -12.98 -22.72 0.31
CA LYS A 117 -13.67 -24.02 0.42
C LYS A 117 -12.98 -25.01 1.35
N LYS A 118 -11.68 -24.85 1.62
CA LYS A 118 -10.93 -25.67 2.59
C LYS A 118 -11.12 -25.17 4.02
N PHE A 119 -11.25 -23.86 4.22
CA PHE A 119 -11.54 -23.26 5.53
C PHE A 119 -13.00 -23.44 5.97
N LEU A 120 -13.95 -23.38 5.04
CA LEU A 120 -15.40 -23.48 5.32
C LEU A 120 -15.93 -24.92 5.37
N LYS A 121 -15.08 -25.94 5.20
CA LYS A 121 -15.46 -27.36 5.26
C LYS A 121 -15.12 -28.04 6.60
N ASN A 122 -14.77 -27.26 7.62
CA ASN A 122 -14.66 -27.73 8.99
C ASN A 122 -15.91 -27.31 9.77
#